data_AF-A0A7C6X9Z8-F1
#
_entry.id   AF-A0A7C6X9Z8-F1
#
_cell.length_a   1.000
_cell.length_b   1.000
_cell.length_c   1.000
_cell.angle_alpha   90.00
_cell.angle_beta   90.00
_cell.angle_gamma   90.00
#
_symmetry.space_group_name_H-M   'P 1'
#
loop_
_entity.id
_entity.type
_entity.pdbx_description
1 polymer ?
#
loop_
_entity_poly.entity_id
_entity_poly.type
_entity_poly.pdbx_seq_one_letter_code
_entity_poly.pdbx_strand_id
1 'polypeptide(L)'
;MAKQDAGRVVTARLEPVKVPEPLMRAEDLYASGRYLEAAGVLNAAFESSSSQMPARVRSVYVERNALADATIAECSMALRHDPGNANARKFLDEAYESKVQLLRSLAG
;
A
#
# COMPACT_ATOMS: atom_id res chain seq x y z
N MET A 1 -26.51 43.84 24.40
CA MET A 1 -26.57 43.30 23.02
C MET A 1 -25.26 42.60 22.74
N ALA A 2 -25.30 41.28 22.55
CA ALA A 2 -24.15 40.42 22.34
C ALA A 2 -23.75 40.39 20.85
N LYS A 3 -22.44 40.44 20.56
CA LYS A 3 -21.79 39.86 19.37
C LYS A 3 -20.34 39.51 19.75
N GLN A 4 -20.15 38.26 20.18
CA GLN A 4 -19.63 37.16 19.36
C GLN A 4 -18.11 37.18 19.31
N ASP A 5 -17.55 36.55 20.33
CA ASP A 5 -16.20 35.99 20.38
C ASP A 5 -16.04 35.06 19.16
N ALA A 6 -15.34 35.56 18.13
CA ALA A 6 -15.04 34.80 16.94
C ALA A 6 -13.95 33.80 17.30
N GLY A 7 -14.41 32.64 17.80
CA GLY A 7 -13.59 31.48 18.08
C GLY A 7 -12.61 31.24 16.95
N ARG A 8 -11.34 31.49 17.25
CA ARG A 8 -10.20 31.20 16.39
C ARG A 8 -10.11 29.69 16.31
N VAL A 9 -10.85 29.08 15.40
CA VAL A 9 -10.65 27.67 15.04
C VAL A 9 -9.35 27.63 14.27
N VAL A 10 -8.24 27.52 15.00
CA VAL A 10 -7.00 27.00 14.45
C VAL A 10 -7.28 25.52 14.18
N THR A 11 -7.91 25.23 13.03
CA THR A 11 -7.84 23.88 12.48
C THR A 11 -6.38 23.69 12.13
N ALA A 12 -5.61 23.14 13.07
CA ALA A 12 -4.30 22.59 12.79
C ALA A 12 -4.50 21.66 11.60
N ARG A 13 -4.09 22.12 10.42
CA ARG A 13 -4.09 21.31 9.21
C ARG A 13 -3.06 20.24 9.52
N LEU A 14 -3.54 19.05 9.88
CA LEU A 14 -2.70 17.87 9.98
C LEU A 14 -2.10 17.70 8.59
N GLU A 15 -0.85 18.11 8.43
CA GLU A 15 -0.11 17.84 7.20
C GLU A 15 -0.10 16.32 7.03
N PRO A 16 -0.67 15.77 5.93
CA PRO A 16 -0.64 14.34 5.73
C PRO A 16 0.83 13.90 5.66
N VAL A 17 1.20 12.98 6.55
CA VAL A 17 2.53 12.38 6.68
C VAL A 17 3.10 12.01 5.31
N LYS A 18 4.37 12.34 5.03
CA LYS A 18 5.10 12.04 3.78
C LYS A 18 5.31 10.53 3.54
N VAL A 19 4.23 9.80 3.31
CA VAL A 19 4.14 8.46 2.71
C VAL A 19 2.98 8.34 1.69
N PRO A 20 2.11 9.35 1.38
CA PRO A 20 0.81 9.04 0.80
C PRO A 20 0.90 8.73 -0.69
N GLU A 21 1.83 9.34 -1.44
CA GLU A 21 1.73 9.33 -2.91
C GLU A 21 1.88 7.92 -3.52
N PRO A 22 2.88 7.09 -3.15
CA PRO A 22 2.96 5.73 -3.67
C PRO A 22 1.79 4.85 -3.20
N LEU A 23 1.31 5.05 -1.96
CA LEU A 23 0.16 4.32 -1.42
C LEU A 23 -1.13 4.69 -2.15
N MET A 24 -1.46 5.97 -2.27
CA MET A 24 -2.63 6.48 -2.98
C MET A 24 -2.61 6.04 -4.45
N ARG A 25 -1.47 6.17 -5.13
CA ARG A 25 -1.34 5.73 -6.51
C ARG A 25 -1.55 4.21 -6.64
N ALA A 26 -0.99 3.43 -5.73
CA ALA A 26 -1.22 1.99 -5.72
C ALA A 26 -2.70 1.66 -5.45
N GLU A 27 -3.36 2.37 -4.55
CA GLU A 27 -4.79 2.19 -4.22
C GLU A 27 -5.67 2.49 -5.44
N ASP A 28 -5.40 3.58 -6.15
CA ASP A 28 -6.11 3.94 -7.39
C ASP A 28 -5.95 2.88 -8.49
N LEU A 29 -4.71 2.38 -8.66
CA LEU A 29 -4.42 1.29 -9.59
C LEU A 29 -5.14 0.01 -9.19
N TYR A 30 -5.15 -0.30 -7.90
CA TYR A 30 -5.81 -1.48 -7.35
C TYR A 30 -7.32 -1.43 -7.56
N ALA A 31 -7.96 -0.31 -7.23
CA ALA A 31 -9.39 -0.06 -7.45
C ALA A 31 -9.77 -0.16 -8.94
N SER A 32 -8.85 0.19 -9.83
CA SER A 32 -9.02 0.08 -11.29
C SER A 32 -8.75 -1.32 -11.86
N GLY A 33 -8.48 -2.32 -11.01
CA GLY A 33 -8.17 -3.69 -11.45
C GLY A 33 -6.74 -3.90 -11.97
N ARG A 34 -5.87 -2.88 -11.87
CA ARG A 34 -4.49 -2.89 -12.37
C ARG A 34 -3.52 -3.41 -11.30
N TYR A 35 -3.79 -4.62 -10.81
CA TYR A 35 -3.16 -5.15 -9.60
C TYR A 35 -1.63 -5.29 -9.70
N LEU A 36 -1.11 -5.74 -10.85
CA LEU A 36 0.34 -5.86 -11.07
C LEU A 36 1.04 -4.50 -11.03
N GLU A 37 0.40 -3.46 -11.56
CA GLU A 37 0.95 -2.11 -11.55
C GLU A 37 0.90 -1.51 -10.15
N ALA A 38 -0.18 -1.75 -9.41
CA ALA A 38 -0.28 -1.39 -8.00
C ALA A 38 0.85 -2.02 -7.17
N ALA A 39 1.11 -3.32 -7.36
CA ALA A 39 2.22 -4.02 -6.72
C ALA A 39 3.58 -3.44 -7.12
N GLY A 40 3.77 -3.08 -8.39
CA GLY A 40 4.98 -2.43 -8.88
C GLY A 40 5.27 -1.07 -8.22
N VAL A 41 4.24 -0.24 -8.01
CA VAL A 41 4.38 1.03 -7.29
C VAL A 41 4.82 0.80 -5.84
N LEU A 42 4.19 -0.16 -5.15
CA LEU A 42 4.56 -0.53 -3.79
C LEU A 42 5.98 -1.09 -3.71
N ASN A 43 6.42 -1.86 -4.72
CA ASN A 43 7.78 -2.38 -4.82
C ASN A 43 8.83 -1.27 -4.94
N ALA A 44 8.61 -0.30 -5.81
CA ALA A 44 9.53 0.83 -5.96
C ALA A 44 9.68 1.61 -4.64
N ALA A 45 8.56 1.84 -3.94
CA ALA A 45 8.57 2.50 -2.64
C ALA A 45 9.27 1.65 -1.56
N PHE A 46 9.04 0.34 -1.56
CA PHE A 46 9.70 -0.62 -0.68
C PHE A 46 11.21 -0.66 -0.89
N GLU A 47 11.69 -0.71 -2.13
CA GLU A 47 13.12 -0.75 -2.46
C GLU A 47 13.83 0.52 -2.00
N SER A 48 13.23 1.68 -2.27
CA SER A 48 13.75 2.97 -1.80
C SER A 48 13.86 3.01 -0.27
N SER A 49 12.81 2.58 0.43
CA SER A 49 12.71 2.67 1.90
C SER A 49 13.57 1.61 2.61
N SER A 50 13.69 0.41 2.05
CA SER A 50 14.46 -0.69 2.64
C SER A 50 15.97 -0.60 2.39
N SER A 51 16.42 0.30 1.51
CA SER A 51 17.83 0.47 1.12
C SER A 51 18.76 0.81 2.29
N GLN A 52 18.24 1.46 3.33
CA GLN A 52 19.01 1.89 4.51
C GLN A 52 19.00 0.85 5.65
N MET A 53 18.27 -0.26 5.48
CA MET A 53 18.15 -1.28 6.52
C MET A 53 19.39 -2.16 6.62
N PRO A 54 19.72 -2.68 7.82
CA PRO A 54 20.71 -3.73 7.98
C PRO A 54 20.35 -4.95 7.12
N ALA A 55 21.33 -5.55 6.44
CA ALA A 55 21.11 -6.61 5.45
C ALA A 55 20.28 -7.80 5.98
N ARG A 56 20.50 -8.22 7.24
CA ARG A 56 19.74 -9.31 7.88
C ARG A 56 18.28 -8.97 8.13
N VAL A 57 17.96 -7.70 8.39
CA VAL A 57 16.57 -7.25 8.55
C VAL A 57 15.93 -7.14 7.17
N ARG A 58 16.65 -6.53 6.21
CA ARG A 58 16.19 -6.36 4.83
C ARG A 58 15.82 -7.69 4.18
N SER A 59 16.57 -8.77 4.40
CA SER A 59 16.28 -10.08 3.77
C SER A 59 14.89 -10.60 4.13
N VAL A 60 14.47 -10.51 5.41
CA VAL A 60 13.15 -10.95 5.86
C VAL A 60 12.03 -10.16 5.18
N TYR A 61 12.24 -8.85 5.04
CA TYR A 61 11.28 -7.97 4.38
C TYR A 61 11.19 -8.24 2.88
N VAL A 62 12.33 -8.49 2.22
CA VAL A 62 12.39 -8.86 0.81
C VAL A 62 11.65 -10.17 0.55
N GLU A 63 11.86 -11.19 1.39
CA GLU A 63 11.16 -12.47 1.27
C GLU A 63 9.64 -12.30 1.40
N ARG A 64 9.16 -11.54 2.39
CA ARG A 64 7.74 -11.23 2.54
C ARG A 64 7.17 -10.48 1.35
N ASN A 65 7.92 -9.51 0.83
CA ASN A 65 7.51 -8.74 -0.33
C ASN A 65 7.38 -9.61 -1.59
N ALA A 66 8.34 -10.51 -1.80
CA ALA A 66 8.36 -11.44 -2.93
C ALA A 66 7.21 -12.45 -2.87
N LEU A 67 6.88 -12.96 -1.68
CA LEU A 67 5.72 -13.84 -1.47
C LEU A 67 4.42 -13.12 -1.83
N ALA A 68 4.25 -11.86 -1.42
CA ALA A 68 3.08 -11.08 -1.79
C ALA A 68 3.00 -10.83 -3.31
N ASP A 69 4.13 -10.59 -3.98
CA ASP A 69 4.17 -10.42 -5.43
C ASP A 69 3.74 -11.68 -6.19
N ALA A 70 4.23 -12.85 -5.76
CA ALA A 70 3.84 -14.13 -6.34
C ALA A 70 2.32 -14.34 -6.23
N THR A 71 1.76 -14.13 -5.03
CA THR A 71 0.32 -14.25 -4.80
C THR A 71 -0.49 -13.26 -5.65
N ILE A 72 -0.05 -12.01 -5.77
CA ILE A 72 -0.73 -11.01 -6.60
C ILE A 72 -0.71 -11.44 -8.06
N ALA A 73 0.43 -11.95 -8.56
CA ALA A 73 0.55 -12.39 -9.95
C ALA A 73 -0.39 -13.56 -10.27
N GLU A 74 -0.37 -14.60 -9.43
CA GLU A 74 -1.22 -15.80 -9.60
C GLU A 74 -2.70 -15.46 -9.49
N CYS A 75 -3.09 -14.68 -8.47
CA CYS A 75 -4.49 -14.29 -8.28
C CYS A 75 -4.97 -13.35 -9.39
N SER A 76 -4.10 -12.45 -9.89
CA SER A 76 -4.43 -11.60 -11.03
C SER A 76 -4.69 -12.43 -12.29
N MET A 77 -3.91 -13.49 -12.53
CA MET A 77 -4.15 -14.42 -13.64
C MET A 77 -5.46 -15.19 -13.43
N ALA A 78 -5.69 -15.73 -12.23
CA ALA A 78 -6.92 -16.45 -11.91
C ALA A 78 -8.17 -15.58 -12.13
N LEU A 79 -8.15 -14.32 -11.69
CA LEU A 79 -9.26 -13.38 -11.89
C LEU A 79 -9.47 -12.94 -13.34
N ARG A 80 -8.45 -13.04 -14.20
CA ARG A 80 -8.62 -12.85 -15.66
C ARG A 80 -9.35 -14.02 -16.31
N HIS A 81 -9.10 -15.24 -15.83
CA HIS A 81 -9.76 -16.44 -16.33
C HIS A 81 -11.16 -16.63 -15.75
N ASP A 82 -11.33 -16.37 -14.46
CA ASP A 82 -12.59 -16.43 -13.73
C ASP A 82 -12.73 -15.20 -12.83
N PRO A 83 -13.40 -14.14 -13.32
CA PRO A 83 -13.66 -12.93 -12.53
C PRO A 83 -14.51 -13.18 -11.27
N GLY A 84 -15.22 -14.31 -11.19
CA GLY A 84 -16.04 -14.71 -10.05
C GLY A 84 -15.28 -15.50 -8.99
N ASN A 85 -13.98 -15.76 -9.18
CA ASN A 85 -13.20 -16.56 -8.25
C ASN A 85 -12.96 -15.83 -6.92
N ALA A 86 -13.84 -16.10 -5.94
CA ALA A 86 -13.80 -15.47 -4.62
C ALA A 86 -12.51 -15.74 -3.84
N ASN A 87 -11.89 -16.92 -4.03
CA ASN A 87 -10.64 -17.25 -3.36
C ASN A 87 -9.48 -16.42 -3.94
N ALA A 88 -9.39 -16.32 -5.26
CA ALA A 88 -8.39 -15.48 -5.91
C ALA A 88 -8.55 -14.02 -5.51
N ARG A 89 -9.79 -13.53 -5.41
CA ARG A 89 -10.07 -12.18 -4.89
C ARG A 89 -9.56 -12.00 -3.46
N LYS A 90 -9.93 -12.91 -2.56
CA LYS A 90 -9.50 -12.85 -1.16
C LYS A 90 -7.98 -12.85 -1.01
N PHE A 91 -7.28 -13.76 -1.68
CA PHE A 91 -5.82 -13.85 -1.59
C PHE A 91 -5.12 -12.65 -2.24
N LEU A 92 -5.69 -12.08 -3.30
CA LEU A 92 -5.22 -10.83 -3.88
C LEU A 92 -5.31 -9.68 -2.87
N ASP A 93 -6.46 -9.52 -2.21
CA ASP A 93 -6.70 -8.48 -1.20
C ASP A 93 -5.70 -8.62 -0.04
N GLU A 94 -5.53 -9.84 0.48
CA GLU A 94 -4.59 -10.15 1.57
C GLU A 94 -3.13 -9.88 1.20
N ALA A 95 -2.72 -10.27 -0.01
CA ALA A 95 -1.36 -10.03 -0.48
C ALA A 95 -1.09 -8.53 -0.70
N TYR A 96 -2.07 -7.80 -1.24
CA TYR A 96 -1.97 -6.36 -1.42
C TYR A 96 -1.86 -5.63 -0.07
N GLU A 97 -2.73 -5.95 0.89
CA GLU A 97 -2.66 -5.39 2.25
C GLU A 97 -1.32 -5.73 2.92
N SER A 98 -0.79 -6.94 2.73
CA SER A 98 0.53 -7.32 3.23
C SER A 98 1.63 -6.40 2.69
N LYS A 99 1.59 -6.02 1.40
CA LYS A 99 2.56 -5.05 0.84
C LYS A 99 2.40 -3.66 1.44
N VAL A 100 1.16 -3.20 1.60
CA VAL A 100 0.86 -1.90 2.23
C VAL A 100 1.37 -1.85 3.66
N GLN A 101 1.12 -2.90 4.45
CA GLN A 101 1.61 -3.00 5.82
C GLN A 101 3.13 -3.06 5.90
N LEU A 102 3.75 -3.82 4.99
CA LEU A 102 5.19 -3.88 4.87
C LEU A 102 5.75 -2.48 4.64
N LEU A 103 5.21 -1.73 3.69
CA LEU A 103 5.65 -0.36 3.40
C LEU A 103 5.42 0.60 4.58
N ARG A 104 4.26 0.54 5.24
CA ARG A 104 3.96 1.35 6.43
C ARG A 104 4.96 1.08 7.55
N SER A 105 5.34 -0.19 7.76
CA SER A 105 6.32 -0.57 8.78
C SER A 105 7.74 -0.07 8.49
N LEU A 106 8.06 0.23 7.22
CA LEU A 106 9.30 0.88 6.83
C LEU A 106 9.26 2.41 6.99
N ALA A 107 8.07 3.00 6.96
CA ALA A 107 7.92 4.45 6.90
C ALA A 107 8.01 5.14 8.26
N GLY A 108 7.76 4.43 9.36
CA GLY A 108 7.92 4.93 10.74
C GLY A 108 6.89 5.99 11.13
#